data_AF-A0A3B9D0P4-F1
#
_entry.id   AF-A0A3B9D0P4-F1
#
_cell.length_a   1.000
_cell.length_b   1.000
_cell.length_c   1.000
_cell.angle_alpha   90.00
_cell.angle_beta   90.00
_cell.angle_gamma   90.00
#
_symmetry.space_group_name_H-M   'P 1'
#
loop_
_entity.id
_entity.type
_entity.pdbx_description
1 polymer ?
#
loop_
_entity_poly.entity_id
_entity_poly.type
_entity_poly.pdbx_seq_one_letter_code
_entity_poly.pdbx_strand_id
1 'polypeptide(L)'
;ETLAMVLISPQFLYHIASTDPADNSQYALASKLSYFLWASMPDEELFRLAEERRLDDPAVIEQQVTRMLADDRSSQFVENFATQWLSLNKMKSVNINQDLFPRFLYYVHVGERRGQEVMFRPTIRDYMHTESVGFVGELIRR
;
A
#
# COMPACT_ATOMS: atom_id res chain seq x y z
N GLU A 1 13.54 27.63 15.92
CA GLU A 1 14.01 27.64 14.52
C GLU A 1 14.85 26.41 14.15
N THR A 2 15.71 25.89 15.05
CA THR A 2 16.52 24.68 14.82
C THR A 2 15.72 23.42 14.50
N LEU A 3 14.60 23.16 15.20
CA LEU A 3 13.73 22.01 14.91
C LEU A 3 13.16 22.07 13.49
N ALA A 4 12.70 23.25 13.05
CA ALA A 4 12.19 23.43 11.70
C ALA A 4 13.27 23.15 10.65
N MET A 5 14.51 23.59 10.88
CA MET A 5 15.65 23.26 10.02
C MET A 5 15.94 21.76 9.94
N VAL A 6 15.79 21.02 11.06
CA VAL A 6 15.94 19.56 11.05
C VAL A 6 14.82 18.91 10.24
N LEU A 7 13.56 19.33 10.43
CA LEU A 7 12.40 18.73 9.76
C LEU A 7 12.37 18.98 8.25
N ILE A 8 12.98 20.05 7.76
CA ILE A 8 13.10 20.33 6.31
C ILE A 8 14.39 19.81 5.69
N SER A 9 15.29 19.25 6.50
CA SER A 9 16.56 18.70 5.99
C SER A 9 16.27 17.50 5.09
N PRO A 10 16.91 17.40 3.90
CA PRO A 10 16.80 16.21 3.06
C PRO A 10 17.18 14.91 3.80
N GLN A 11 18.11 14.99 4.76
CA GLN A 11 18.52 13.84 5.57
C GLN A 11 17.42 13.34 6.51
N PHE A 12 16.47 14.21 6.86
CA PHE A 12 15.30 13.85 7.65
C PHE A 12 14.14 13.40 6.75
N LEU A 13 13.92 14.09 5.64
CA LEU A 13 12.80 13.83 4.72
C LEU A 13 12.95 12.54 3.91
N TYR A 14 14.18 12.11 3.65
CA TYR A 14 14.47 10.94 2.82
C TYR A 14 15.17 9.85 3.62
N HIS A 15 14.82 8.60 3.31
CA HIS A 15 15.59 7.45 3.75
C HIS A 15 16.87 7.35 2.91
N ILE A 16 17.91 8.07 3.30
CA ILE A 16 19.20 8.03 2.62
C ILE A 16 19.94 6.78 3.10
N ALA A 17 20.32 5.90 2.17
CA ALA A 17 21.21 4.80 2.51
C ALA A 17 22.57 5.37 2.92
N SER A 18 23.10 4.94 4.07
CA SER A 18 24.46 5.29 4.50
C SER A 18 25.46 4.82 3.44
N THR A 19 26.38 5.70 3.04
CA THR A 19 27.42 5.42 2.03
C THR A 19 28.46 4.41 2.54
N ASP A 20 28.50 4.15 3.84
CA ASP A 20 29.38 3.17 4.46
C ASP A 20 28.71 1.78 4.48
N PRO A 21 29.26 0.77 3.77
CA PRO A 21 28.67 -0.57 3.69
C PRO A 21 28.64 -1.31 5.03
N ALA A 22 29.49 -0.93 5.98
CA ALA A 22 29.79 -1.77 7.15
C ALA A 22 28.88 -1.52 8.37
N ASP A 23 28.35 -0.31 8.54
CA ASP A 23 27.95 0.14 9.88
C ASP A 23 26.44 0.19 10.15
N ASN A 24 25.58 0.06 9.13
CA ASN A 24 24.12 0.10 9.35
C ASN A 24 23.25 -0.63 8.32
N SER A 25 23.82 -1.56 7.55
CA SER A 25 23.10 -2.26 6.48
C SER A 25 21.85 -3.01 6.96
N GLN A 26 21.93 -3.65 8.13
CA GLN A 26 20.85 -4.47 8.68
C GLN A 26 19.64 -3.63 9.15
N TYR A 27 19.87 -2.57 9.92
CA TYR A 27 18.80 -1.65 10.32
C TYR A 27 18.23 -0.88 9.13
N ALA A 28 19.07 -0.52 8.16
CA ALA A 28 18.62 0.08 6.92
C ALA A 28 17.73 -0.89 6.12
N LEU A 29 18.05 -2.18 6.10
CA LEU A 29 17.24 -3.20 5.42
C LEU A 29 15.90 -3.43 6.12
N ALA A 30 15.89 -3.55 7.45
CA ALA A 30 14.66 -3.60 8.24
C ALA A 30 13.75 -2.39 7.95
N SER A 31 14.34 -1.20 7.93
CA SER A 31 13.63 0.05 7.62
C SER A 31 13.07 0.03 6.19
N LYS A 32 13.88 -0.36 5.21
CA LYS A 32 13.42 -0.50 3.81
C LYS A 32 12.25 -1.45 3.68
N LEU A 33 12.30 -2.63 4.29
CA LEU A 33 11.19 -3.60 4.27
C LEU A 33 9.92 -3.01 4.88
N SER A 34 10.05 -2.37 6.04
CA SER A 34 8.91 -1.82 6.79
C SER A 34 8.25 -0.64 6.09
N TYR A 35 9.04 0.31 5.59
CA TYR A 35 8.48 1.43 4.84
C TYR A 35 7.94 1.00 3.47
N PHE A 36 8.51 -0.04 2.85
CA PHE A 36 8.02 -0.56 1.58
C PHE A 36 6.68 -1.28 1.72
N LEU A 37 6.54 -2.17 2.70
CA LEU A 37 5.35 -3.02 2.86
C LEU A 37 4.28 -2.39 3.76
N TRP A 38 4.66 -1.60 4.77
CA TRP A 38 3.75 -1.05 5.78
C TRP A 38 3.70 0.48 5.81
N ALA A 39 4.55 1.18 5.04
CA ALA A 39 4.69 2.64 5.12
C ALA A 39 4.89 3.15 6.56
N SER A 40 5.54 2.35 7.40
CA SER A 40 5.73 2.61 8.83
C SER A 40 7.09 2.10 9.31
N MET A 41 7.43 2.44 10.55
CA MET A 41 8.68 1.99 11.18
C MET A 41 8.70 0.46 11.36
N PRO A 42 9.90 -0.14 11.43
CA PRO A 42 10.04 -1.56 11.76
C PRO A 42 9.41 -1.92 13.09
N ASP A 43 8.90 -3.13 13.18
CA ASP A 43 8.49 -3.71 14.44
C ASP A 43 9.68 -4.31 15.20
N GLU A 44 9.41 -4.72 16.43
CA GLU A 44 10.44 -5.24 17.34
C GLU A 44 11.13 -6.50 16.79
N GLU A 45 10.39 -7.34 16.04
CA GLU A 45 10.96 -8.54 15.41
C GLU A 45 11.99 -8.18 14.32
N LEU A 46 11.67 -7.24 13.44
CA LEU A 46 12.62 -6.75 12.44
C LEU A 46 13.83 -6.05 13.07
N PHE A 47 13.63 -5.29 14.15
CA PHE A 47 14.75 -4.68 14.89
C PHE A 47 15.67 -5.74 15.48
N ARG A 48 15.12 -6.77 16.12
CA ARG A 48 15.90 -7.88 16.67
C ARG A 48 16.66 -8.64 15.57
N LEU A 49 16.01 -8.94 14.45
CA LEU A 49 16.68 -9.63 13.33
C LEU A 49 17.80 -8.78 12.72
N ALA A 50 17.63 -7.45 12.69
CA ALA A 50 18.68 -6.53 12.27
C ALA A 50 19.86 -6.52 13.27
N GLU A 51 19.58 -6.52 14.57
CA GLU A 51 20.59 -6.60 15.63
C GLU A 51 21.38 -7.90 15.56
N GLU A 52 20.69 -9.03 15.36
CA GLU A 52 21.28 -10.36 15.18
C GLU A 52 22.01 -10.52 13.83
N ARG A 53 21.96 -9.52 12.94
CA ARG A 53 22.49 -9.55 11.58
C ARG A 53 21.99 -10.75 10.77
N ARG A 54 20.68 -10.99 10.78
CA ARG A 54 20.05 -12.14 10.10
C ARG A 54 19.22 -11.76 8.88
N LEU A 55 19.05 -10.46 8.59
CA LEU A 55 18.27 -10.00 7.44
C LEU A 55 19.06 -10.09 6.12
N ASP A 56 20.26 -10.64 6.12
CA ASP A 56 21.02 -11.01 4.92
C ASP A 56 20.68 -12.43 4.41
N ASP A 57 20.08 -13.27 5.26
CA ASP A 57 19.60 -14.59 4.87
C ASP A 57 18.29 -14.48 4.06
N PRO A 58 18.29 -14.93 2.78
CA PRO A 58 17.09 -14.89 1.94
C PRO A 58 15.90 -15.63 2.55
N ALA A 59 16.11 -16.72 3.29
CA ALA A 59 15.04 -17.48 3.92
C ALA A 59 14.38 -16.69 5.06
N VAL A 60 15.18 -15.92 5.81
CA VAL A 60 14.67 -15.02 6.86
C VAL A 60 13.87 -13.88 6.24
N ILE A 61 14.36 -13.28 5.15
CA ILE A 61 13.62 -12.23 4.42
C ILE A 61 12.29 -12.78 3.92
N GLU A 62 12.28 -13.94 3.25
CA GLU A 62 11.04 -14.55 2.73
C GLU A 62 10.02 -14.75 3.85
N GLN A 63 10.43 -15.33 4.97
CA GLN A 63 9.56 -15.52 6.13
C GLN A 63 9.00 -14.19 6.66
N GLN A 64 9.84 -13.16 6.77
CA GLN A 64 9.39 -11.84 7.25
C GLN A 64 8.47 -11.16 6.25
N VAL A 65 8.74 -11.24 4.95
CA VAL A 65 7.86 -10.66 3.91
C VAL A 65 6.49 -11.33 3.95
N THR A 66 6.42 -12.66 4.01
CA THR A 66 5.13 -13.38 4.12
C THR A 66 4.38 -12.97 5.38
N ARG A 67 5.05 -12.90 6.53
CA ARG A 67 4.45 -12.42 7.79
C ARG A 67 3.92 -10.99 7.64
N MET A 68 4.70 -10.10 7.05
CA MET A 68 4.33 -8.68 6.90
C MET A 68 3.17 -8.48 5.93
N LEU A 69 3.09 -9.26 4.86
CA LEU A 69 1.97 -9.25 3.90
C LEU A 69 0.67 -9.83 4.49
N ALA A 70 0.76 -10.63 5.54
CA ALA A 70 -0.40 -11.13 6.28
C ALA A 70 -0.94 -10.10 7.31
N ASP A 71 -0.17 -9.08 7.66
CA ASP A 71 -0.55 -8.01 8.60
C ASP A 71 -1.42 -6.95 7.90
N ASP A 72 -2.42 -6.42 8.61
CA ASP A 72 -3.37 -5.43 8.10
C ASP A 72 -2.69 -4.12 7.63
N ARG A 73 -1.51 -3.79 8.19
CA ARG A 73 -0.72 -2.63 7.75
C ARG A 73 -0.29 -2.71 6.28
N SER A 74 -0.25 -3.91 5.70
CA SER A 74 0.10 -4.11 4.29
C SER A 74 -1.06 -3.80 3.31
N SER A 75 -2.29 -3.62 3.81
CA SER A 75 -3.48 -3.42 2.98
C SER A 75 -3.33 -2.26 1.97
N GLN A 76 -2.78 -1.14 2.40
CA GLN A 76 -2.55 0.02 1.54
C GLN A 76 -1.49 -0.26 0.46
N PHE A 77 -0.44 -1.02 0.80
CA PHE A 77 0.57 -1.44 -0.16
C PHE A 77 -0.07 -2.32 -1.23
N VAL A 78 -0.85 -3.33 -0.82
CA VAL A 78 -1.55 -4.25 -1.73
C VAL A 78 -2.48 -3.50 -2.67
N GLU A 79 -3.28 -2.56 -2.16
CA GLU A 79 -4.18 -1.74 -2.97
C GLU A 79 -3.41 -0.92 -4.01
N ASN A 80 -2.37 -0.21 -3.58
CA ASN A 80 -1.56 0.62 -4.45
C ASN A 80 -0.85 -0.21 -5.52
N PHE A 81 -0.28 -1.34 -5.12
CA PHE A 81 0.40 -2.26 -6.01
C PHE A 81 -0.56 -2.82 -7.07
N ALA A 82 -1.70 -3.38 -6.66
CA ALA A 82 -2.69 -3.94 -7.57
C ALA A 82 -3.22 -2.88 -8.56
N THR A 83 -3.52 -1.68 -8.05
CA THR A 83 -4.02 -0.56 -8.85
C THR A 83 -3.02 -0.12 -9.91
N GLN A 84 -1.73 -0.03 -9.55
CA GLN A 84 -0.68 0.38 -10.48
C GLN A 84 -0.32 -0.73 -11.47
N TRP A 85 -0.13 -1.95 -10.97
CA TRP A 85 0.27 -3.11 -11.76
C TRP A 85 -0.74 -3.43 -12.86
N LEU A 86 -2.04 -3.45 -12.52
CA LEU A 86 -3.12 -3.66 -13.46
C LEU A 86 -3.56 -2.37 -14.18
N SER A 87 -2.90 -1.24 -13.91
CA SER A 87 -3.25 0.08 -14.46
C SER A 87 -4.73 0.45 -14.27
N LEU A 88 -5.35 0.06 -13.14
CA LEU A 88 -6.78 0.23 -12.86
C LEU A 88 -7.23 1.70 -12.93
N ASN A 89 -6.32 2.65 -12.63
CA ASN A 89 -6.56 4.08 -12.79
C ASN A 89 -6.99 4.47 -14.22
N LYS A 90 -6.54 3.74 -15.24
CA LYS A 90 -6.92 3.98 -16.65
C LYS A 90 -8.34 3.54 -16.97
N MET A 91 -8.99 2.73 -16.13
CA MET A 91 -10.39 2.36 -16.35
C MET A 91 -11.31 3.58 -16.32
N LYS A 92 -10.92 4.63 -15.58
CA LYS A 92 -11.68 5.89 -15.52
C LYS A 92 -11.63 6.67 -16.83
N SER A 93 -10.56 6.54 -17.62
CA SER A 93 -10.37 7.25 -18.89
C SER A 93 -11.00 6.55 -20.10
N VAL A 94 -11.48 5.31 -19.94
CA VAL A 94 -12.17 4.60 -21.02
C VAL A 94 -13.58 5.16 -21.17
N ASN A 95 -13.89 5.68 -22.36
CA ASN A 95 -15.24 6.11 -22.72
C ASN A 95 -16.15 4.89 -22.91
N ILE A 96 -17.20 4.79 -22.10
CA ILE A 96 -18.21 3.74 -22.20
C ILE A 96 -19.36 4.28 -23.03
N ASN A 97 -19.77 3.55 -24.07
CA ASN A 97 -20.98 3.89 -24.81
C ASN A 97 -22.20 3.73 -23.89
N GLN A 98 -22.83 4.87 -23.53
CA GLN A 98 -23.94 4.90 -22.60
C GLN A 98 -25.24 4.37 -23.20
N ASP A 99 -25.39 4.38 -24.52
CA ASP A 99 -26.57 3.82 -25.20
C ASP A 99 -26.57 2.30 -25.12
N LEU A 100 -25.40 1.68 -25.25
CA LEU A 100 -25.23 0.23 -25.14
C LEU A 100 -25.15 -0.24 -23.69
N PHE A 101 -24.56 0.56 -22.80
CA PHE A 101 -24.32 0.18 -21.40
C PHE A 101 -24.83 1.25 -20.41
N PRO A 102 -26.15 1.54 -20.38
CA PRO A 102 -26.72 2.67 -19.65
C PRO A 102 -26.54 2.58 -18.13
N ARG A 103 -26.38 1.36 -17.57
CA ARG A 103 -26.19 1.15 -16.12
C ARG A 103 -24.73 1.18 -15.68
N PHE A 104 -23.77 1.23 -16.61
CA PHE A 104 -22.35 1.03 -16.29
C PHE A 104 -21.74 2.21 -15.54
N LEU A 105 -22.15 3.44 -15.89
CA LEU A 105 -21.72 4.69 -15.26
C LEU A 105 -22.84 5.35 -14.44
N TYR A 106 -23.97 4.67 -14.27
CA TYR A 106 -25.15 5.25 -13.65
C TYR A 106 -24.99 5.29 -12.14
N TYR A 107 -24.97 6.50 -11.57
CA TYR A 107 -25.13 6.68 -10.14
C TYR A 107 -26.60 6.48 -9.79
N VAL A 108 -26.93 5.43 -9.05
CA VAL A 108 -28.27 5.25 -8.53
C VAL A 108 -28.45 6.22 -7.35
N HIS A 109 -29.24 7.28 -7.53
CA HIS A 109 -29.70 8.09 -6.40
C HIS A 109 -30.47 7.19 -5.44
N VAL A 110 -29.98 7.05 -4.21
CA VAL A 110 -30.72 6.37 -3.15
C VAL A 110 -31.77 7.35 -2.67
N GLY A 111 -33.05 7.04 -2.90
CA GLY A 111 -34.12 7.74 -2.20
C GLY A 111 -33.90 7.62 -0.69
N GLU A 112 -34.00 8.74 0.03
CA GLU A 112 -33.83 8.84 1.47
C GLU A 112 -34.53 7.68 2.19
N ARG A 113 -33.75 6.77 2.77
CA ARG A 113 -34.26 5.88 3.81
C ARG A 113 -33.58 6.26 5.11
N ARG A 114 -34.33 6.99 5.94
CA ARG A 114 -34.10 7.18 7.37
C ARG A 114 -32.79 7.92 7.71
N GLY A 115 -32.73 9.21 7.36
CA GLY A 115 -31.88 10.19 8.05
C GLY A 115 -30.38 10.14 7.78
N GLN A 116 -29.91 9.39 6.77
CA GLN A 116 -28.56 9.56 6.22
C GLN A 116 -28.66 9.81 4.73
N GLU A 117 -28.40 11.05 4.31
CA GLU A 117 -28.11 11.36 2.91
C GLU A 117 -26.76 10.72 2.55
N VAL A 118 -26.80 9.65 1.75
CA VAL A 118 -25.59 9.12 1.09
C VAL A 118 -25.64 9.58 -0.35
N MET A 119 -24.80 10.57 -0.67
CA MET A 119 -24.88 11.34 -1.92
C MET A 119 -24.73 10.49 -3.19
N PHE A 120 -23.99 9.37 -3.14
CA PHE A 120 -23.69 8.53 -4.30
C PHE A 120 -23.55 7.03 -3.96
N ARG A 121 -24.09 6.15 -4.82
CA ARG A 121 -23.76 4.71 -4.83
C ARG A 121 -22.58 4.43 -5.77
N PRO A 122 -21.68 3.49 -5.43
CA PRO A 122 -20.63 3.05 -6.35
C PRO A 122 -21.23 2.54 -7.67
N THR A 123 -20.59 2.89 -8.78
CA THR A 123 -20.95 2.40 -10.12
C THR A 123 -20.46 0.96 -10.33
N ILE A 124 -20.92 0.29 -11.39
CA ILE A 124 -20.38 -1.04 -11.76
C ILE A 124 -18.86 -0.99 -11.92
N ARG A 125 -18.34 0.11 -12.50
CA ARG A 125 -16.90 0.36 -12.62
C ARG A 125 -16.19 0.38 -11.27
N ASP A 126 -16.80 0.99 -10.26
CA ASP A 126 -16.21 1.07 -8.92
C ASP A 126 -16.18 -0.31 -8.25
N TYR A 127 -17.25 -1.10 -8.38
CA TYR A 127 -17.27 -2.48 -7.92
C TYR A 127 -16.22 -3.33 -8.62
N MET A 128 -16.09 -3.23 -9.95
CA MET A 128 -15.05 -3.93 -10.72
C MET A 128 -13.64 -3.59 -10.22
N HIS A 129 -13.39 -2.31 -9.88
CA HIS A 129 -12.12 -1.89 -9.32
C HIS A 129 -11.87 -2.55 -7.96
N THR A 130 -12.83 -2.43 -7.03
CA THR A 130 -12.71 -2.98 -5.68
C THR A 130 -12.56 -4.50 -5.71
N GLU A 131 -13.32 -5.21 -6.53
CA GLU A 131 -13.20 -6.66 -6.69
C GLU A 131 -11.84 -7.07 -7.26
N SER A 132 -11.33 -6.35 -8.27
CA SER A 132 -10.00 -6.64 -8.86
C SER A 132 -8.88 -6.47 -7.84
N VAL A 133 -8.92 -5.38 -7.06
CA VAL A 133 -7.96 -5.16 -5.97
C VAL A 133 -8.11 -6.22 -4.88
N GLY A 134 -9.35 -6.53 -4.48
CA GLY A 134 -9.64 -7.54 -3.46
C GLY A 134 -9.16 -8.94 -3.86
N PHE A 135 -9.34 -9.32 -5.12
CA PHE A 135 -8.84 -10.59 -5.67
C PHE A 135 -7.32 -10.68 -5.60
N VAL A 136 -6.61 -9.63 -6.03
CA VAL A 136 -5.13 -9.59 -5.92
C VAL A 136 -4.68 -9.64 -4.47
N GLY A 137 -5.37 -8.91 -3.58
CA GLY A 137 -5.07 -8.95 -2.16
C GLY A 137 -5.24 -10.34 -1.54
N GLU A 138 -6.27 -11.07 -1.93
CA GLU A 138 -6.49 -12.44 -1.47
C GLU A 138 -5.44 -13.41 -2.02
N LEU A 139 -4.96 -13.19 -3.25
CA LEU A 139 -3.86 -13.97 -3.82
C LEU A 139 -2.53 -13.73 -3.09
N ILE A 140 -2.27 -12.50 -2.64
CA ILE A 140 -1.03 -12.14 -1.94
C ILE A 140 -1.01 -12.70 -0.50
N ARG A 141 -2.18 -12.88 0.13
CA ARG A 141 -2.27 -13.47 1.47
C ARG A 141 -2.21 -15.00 1.50
N ARG A 142 -2.37 -15.67 0.36
CA ARG A 142 -2.34 -17.14 0.23
C ARG A 142 -0.93 -17.66 -0.02
#